data_AF-A0A150GBB5-F1
#
_entry.id   AF-A0A150GBB5-F1
#
_cell.length_a   1.000
_cell.length_b   1.000
_cell.length_c   1.000
_cell.angle_alpha   90.00
_cell.angle_beta   90.00
_cell.angle_gamma   90.00
#
_symmetry.space_group_name_H-M   'P 1'
#
loop_
_entity.id
_entity.type
_entity.pdbx_description
1 polymer ?
#
loop_
_entity_poly.entity_id
_entity_poly.type
_entity_poly.pdbx_seq_one_letter_code
_entity_poly.pdbx_strand_id
1 'polypeptide(L)'
;MGDDRGNVDPPVLAFQTLWVREHNRLAEELAREHPDWDDEALFQEARKWNIALQQRVCFYEYMPALGIRLSPPYAGYNASVNPSIDTFFSSVSYRYGHFEINDVILRIDDSGREVPQGHLMLMQAYFNPNVSLSAGIEPVLRGLTTNVQGMVEPRFASAVQNFLFGLPELTDDAYYFENKANGAFTDEEIALIKGTPLRTVMLRNTAIKVLPDDIWRVDPGSPWPVEAVCPADANTSADAPAAALQTVSLAGGRYSLGWKFVDVSGSEHVEFTVDELVSAGEYATFRTHGILMAIAFCILMPAAFLANRLKGAHFLRDSPQLIKGCFLAHILLNVSAVALAAAAFALPLTRARDVRYSEVPYGHGRLGVAVLALLFLQAIYPWLRPAPSPLTPLRRAWEVLHTTLGRAILVMGLVNVALGIHIINQVFNGSVRFFATLAAVPLASLALVGSVVDRLSSQSAAAAASSSSGGAAHANGGSDMGADEDVKGVFVQ
;
A
#
# COMPACT_ATOMS: atom_id res chain seq x y z
N MET A 1 -11.80 -9.57 11.65
CA MET A 1 -11.43 -10.78 10.90
C MET A 1 -10.27 -11.46 11.61
N GLY A 2 -10.09 -12.77 11.44
CA GLY A 2 -8.99 -13.52 12.06
C GLY A 2 -7.62 -13.32 11.39
N ASP A 3 -7.59 -12.97 10.10
CA ASP A 3 -6.39 -12.61 9.33
C ASP A 3 -6.33 -11.08 9.13
N ASP A 4 -5.13 -10.51 9.23
CA ASP A 4 -4.87 -9.06 9.15
C ASP A 4 -5.05 -8.48 7.74
N ARG A 5 -5.07 -9.34 6.70
CA ARG A 5 -5.30 -8.99 5.30
C ARG A 5 -6.74 -9.26 4.86
N GLY A 6 -7.67 -9.46 5.81
CA GLY A 6 -9.07 -9.75 5.53
C GLY A 6 -9.85 -8.67 4.78
N ASN A 7 -9.25 -7.51 4.54
CA ASN A 7 -9.81 -6.39 3.78
C ASN A 7 -8.99 -6.05 2.51
N VAL A 8 -8.16 -6.98 2.02
CA VAL A 8 -7.31 -6.75 0.85
C VAL A 8 -8.12 -6.45 -0.41
N ASP A 9 -9.14 -7.24 -0.73
CA ASP A 9 -9.99 -7.07 -1.92
C ASP A 9 -11.44 -7.51 -1.63
N PRO A 10 -12.41 -7.17 -2.52
CA PRO A 10 -13.82 -7.51 -2.30
C PRO A 10 -14.10 -9.02 -2.22
N PRO A 11 -13.57 -9.89 -3.10
CA PRO A 11 -13.73 -11.35 -2.96
C PRO A 11 -13.28 -11.89 -1.60
N VAL A 12 -12.07 -11.53 -1.14
CA VAL A 12 -11.55 -11.97 0.16
C VAL A 12 -12.45 -11.46 1.30
N LEU A 13 -12.84 -10.19 1.27
CA LEU A 13 -13.71 -9.61 2.29
C LEU A 13 -15.09 -10.29 2.30
N ALA A 14 -15.67 -10.58 1.14
CA ALA A 14 -16.94 -11.28 1.01
C ALA A 14 -16.86 -12.70 1.58
N PHE A 15 -15.80 -13.44 1.25
CA PHE A 15 -15.58 -14.80 1.73
C PHE A 15 -15.36 -14.85 3.25
N GLN A 16 -14.58 -13.93 3.82
CA GLN A 16 -14.39 -13.87 5.26
C GLN A 16 -15.67 -13.45 6.01
N THR A 17 -16.43 -12.51 5.45
CA THR A 17 -17.73 -12.10 6.01
C THR A 17 -18.71 -13.28 6.04
N LEU A 18 -18.71 -14.11 4.98
CA LEU A 18 -19.52 -15.32 4.91
C LEU A 18 -19.23 -16.28 6.08
N TRP A 19 -17.96 -16.55 6.37
CA TRP A 19 -17.57 -17.47 7.44
C TRP A 19 -17.80 -16.92 8.85
N VAL A 20 -17.75 -15.60 9.03
CA VAL A 20 -18.17 -14.96 10.28
C VAL A 20 -19.68 -15.11 10.47
N ARG A 21 -20.47 -14.90 9.42
CA ARG A 21 -21.94 -15.11 9.48
C ARG A 21 -22.28 -16.56 9.81
N GLU A 22 -21.57 -17.52 9.20
CA GLU A 22 -21.81 -18.95 9.47
C GLU A 22 -21.50 -19.32 10.92
N HIS A 23 -20.41 -18.80 11.49
CA HIS A 23 -20.11 -19.01 12.91
C HIS A 23 -21.23 -18.51 13.82
N ASN A 24 -21.72 -17.30 13.59
CA ASN A 24 -22.81 -16.73 14.38
C ASN A 24 -24.11 -17.53 14.20
N ARG A 25 -24.42 -17.95 12.98
CA ARG A 25 -25.61 -18.79 12.69
C ARG A 25 -25.54 -20.13 13.45
N LEU A 26 -24.37 -20.76 13.48
CA LEU A 26 -24.13 -21.99 14.24
C LEU A 26 -24.30 -21.74 15.75
N ALA A 27 -23.72 -20.66 16.29
CA ALA A 27 -23.87 -20.31 17.69
C ALA A 27 -25.33 -20.07 18.09
N GLU A 28 -26.11 -19.39 17.24
CA GLU A 28 -27.55 -19.18 17.46
C GLU A 28 -28.36 -20.48 17.39
N GLU A 29 -27.96 -21.44 16.56
CA GLU A 29 -28.58 -22.76 16.48
C GLU A 29 -28.28 -23.60 17.71
N LEU A 30 -27.01 -23.65 18.11
CA LEU A 30 -26.56 -24.33 19.32
C LEU A 30 -27.21 -23.74 20.58
N ALA A 31 -27.39 -22.42 20.66
CA ALA A 31 -28.06 -21.79 21.80
C ALA A 31 -29.55 -22.16 21.90
N ARG A 32 -30.20 -22.50 20.77
CA ARG A 32 -31.59 -22.99 20.74
C ARG A 32 -31.69 -24.46 21.16
N GLU A 33 -30.73 -25.27 20.75
CA GLU A 33 -30.68 -26.72 21.05
C GLU A 33 -30.14 -27.01 22.46
N HIS A 34 -29.24 -26.17 22.95
CA HIS A 34 -28.58 -26.27 24.25
C HIS A 34 -28.73 -24.97 25.07
N PRO A 35 -29.93 -24.66 25.60
CA PRO A 35 -30.19 -23.42 26.34
C PRO A 35 -29.41 -23.29 27.66
N ASP A 36 -28.79 -24.37 28.13
CA ASP A 36 -27.99 -24.47 29.35
C ASP A 36 -26.49 -24.18 29.12
N TRP A 37 -26.04 -24.08 27.86
CA TRP A 37 -24.65 -23.76 27.54
C TRP A 37 -24.33 -22.29 27.75
N ASP A 38 -23.10 -22.01 28.19
CA ASP A 38 -22.57 -20.66 28.30
C ASP A 38 -21.95 -20.16 26.98
N ASP A 39 -21.57 -18.88 26.97
CA ASP A 39 -21.02 -18.21 25.77
C ASP A 39 -19.74 -18.89 25.25
N GLU A 40 -18.86 -19.36 26.14
CA GLU A 40 -17.62 -20.04 25.76
C GLU A 40 -17.91 -21.40 25.11
N ALA A 41 -18.82 -22.19 25.68
CA ALA A 41 -19.23 -23.47 25.11
C ALA A 41 -19.85 -23.28 23.72
N LEU A 42 -20.75 -22.30 23.56
CA LEU A 42 -21.37 -21.96 22.27
C LEU A 42 -20.32 -21.51 21.24
N PHE A 43 -19.40 -20.63 21.64
CA PHE A 43 -18.34 -20.13 20.77
C PHE A 43 -17.42 -21.25 20.30
N GLN A 44 -16.91 -22.10 21.21
CA GLN A 44 -15.97 -23.16 20.82
C GLN A 44 -16.64 -24.22 19.95
N GLU A 45 -17.89 -24.59 20.25
CA GLU A 45 -18.61 -25.57 19.44
C GLU A 45 -18.94 -25.01 18.04
N ALA A 46 -19.45 -23.77 17.95
CA ALA A 46 -19.68 -23.10 16.68
C ALA A 46 -18.37 -22.94 15.87
N ARG A 47 -17.25 -22.63 16.54
CA ARG A 47 -15.92 -22.56 15.93
C ARG A 47 -15.48 -23.92 15.38
N LYS A 48 -15.66 -25.00 16.15
CA LYS A 48 -15.31 -26.37 15.75
C LYS A 48 -16.03 -26.77 14.47
N TRP A 49 -17.34 -26.58 14.40
CA TRP A 49 -18.15 -26.83 13.20
C TRP A 49 -17.73 -25.95 12.01
N ASN A 50 -17.48 -24.66 12.25
CA ASN A 50 -17.08 -23.74 11.20
C ASN A 50 -15.71 -24.09 10.59
N ILE A 51 -14.76 -24.57 11.40
CA ILE A 51 -13.45 -25.08 10.94
C ILE A 51 -13.64 -26.34 10.09
N ALA A 52 -14.46 -27.29 10.53
CA ALA A 52 -14.72 -28.53 9.81
C ALA A 52 -15.34 -28.27 8.42
N LEU A 53 -16.28 -27.33 8.33
CA LEU A 53 -16.86 -26.90 7.06
C LEU A 53 -15.80 -26.29 6.13
N GLN A 54 -14.91 -25.44 6.62
CA GLN A 54 -13.81 -24.87 5.83
C GLN A 54 -12.84 -25.94 5.32
N GLN A 55 -12.44 -26.90 6.18
CA GLN A 55 -11.61 -28.03 5.79
C GLN A 55 -12.30 -28.86 4.70
N ARG A 56 -13.59 -29.14 4.85
CA ARG A 56 -14.38 -29.85 3.84
C ARG A 56 -14.38 -29.11 2.51
N VAL A 57 -14.69 -27.81 2.49
CA VAL A 57 -14.70 -27.00 1.26
C VAL A 57 -13.34 -27.05 0.56
N CYS A 58 -12.24 -26.92 1.32
CA CYS A 58 -10.89 -26.95 0.78
C CYS A 58 -10.56 -28.30 0.11
N PHE A 59 -10.71 -29.40 0.84
CA PHE A 59 -10.25 -30.72 0.41
C PHE A 59 -11.21 -31.48 -0.51
N TYR A 60 -12.52 -31.23 -0.38
CA TYR A 60 -13.56 -31.94 -1.15
C TYR A 60 -14.18 -31.14 -2.29
N GLU A 61 -13.94 -29.82 -2.37
CA GLU A 61 -14.41 -29.01 -3.50
C GLU A 61 -13.28 -28.30 -4.22
N TYR A 62 -12.57 -27.38 -3.55
CA TYR A 62 -11.59 -26.51 -4.18
C TYR A 62 -10.42 -27.29 -4.78
N MET A 63 -9.77 -28.18 -4.02
CA MET A 63 -8.69 -29.00 -4.54
C MET A 63 -9.14 -29.89 -5.72
N PRO A 64 -10.27 -30.62 -5.64
CA PRO A 64 -10.80 -31.36 -6.79
C PRO A 64 -11.16 -30.49 -8.00
N ALA A 65 -11.59 -29.24 -7.81
CA ALA A 65 -11.84 -28.30 -8.90
C ALA A 65 -10.54 -27.97 -9.67
N LEU A 66 -9.42 -27.89 -8.97
CA LEU A 66 -8.07 -27.75 -9.54
C LEU A 66 -7.51 -29.07 -10.14
N GLY A 67 -8.30 -30.16 -10.11
CA GLY A 67 -7.87 -31.48 -10.57
C GLY A 67 -7.04 -32.28 -9.55
N ILE A 68 -6.92 -31.79 -8.31
CA ILE A 68 -6.14 -32.43 -7.25
C ILE A 68 -7.10 -33.23 -6.37
N ARG A 69 -6.90 -34.54 -6.30
CA ARG A 69 -7.71 -35.42 -5.46
C ARG A 69 -6.84 -36.03 -4.37
N LEU A 70 -7.41 -36.16 -3.18
CA LEU A 70 -6.81 -36.96 -2.11
C LEU A 70 -6.65 -38.40 -2.61
N SER A 71 -5.41 -38.87 -2.71
CA SER A 71 -5.06 -40.21 -3.14
C SER A 71 -3.85 -40.70 -2.35
N PRO A 72 -4.00 -41.71 -1.47
CA PRO A 72 -5.25 -42.42 -1.14
C PRO A 72 -6.26 -41.53 -0.38
N PRO A 73 -7.53 -41.97 -0.22
CA PRO A 73 -8.47 -41.35 0.72
C PRO A 73 -7.88 -41.25 2.12
N TYR A 74 -8.40 -40.34 2.94
CA TYR A 74 -7.95 -40.12 4.32
C TYR A 74 -7.90 -41.45 5.10
N ALA A 75 -6.72 -41.76 5.66
CA ALA A 75 -6.43 -43.04 6.31
C ALA A 75 -6.33 -42.93 7.85
N GLY A 76 -6.70 -41.78 8.41
CA GLY A 76 -6.55 -41.47 9.84
C GLY A 76 -5.34 -40.61 10.14
N TYR A 77 -5.27 -40.10 11.38
CA TYR A 77 -4.19 -39.24 11.83
C TYR A 77 -2.86 -40.01 12.02
N ASN A 78 -1.76 -39.39 11.58
CA ASN A 78 -0.39 -39.86 11.70
C ASN A 78 0.49 -38.76 12.33
N ALA A 79 0.79 -38.93 13.61
CA ALA A 79 1.61 -38.00 14.39
C ALA A 79 3.07 -37.86 13.90
N SER A 80 3.52 -38.72 12.98
CA SER A 80 4.90 -38.67 12.45
C SER A 80 5.05 -37.71 11.26
N VAL A 81 3.94 -37.21 10.70
CA VAL A 81 3.97 -36.27 9.59
C VAL A 81 4.26 -34.87 10.13
N ASN A 82 5.07 -34.08 9.40
CA ASN A 82 5.34 -32.69 9.75
C ASN A 82 4.30 -31.77 9.07
N PRO A 83 3.38 -31.13 9.82
CA PRO A 83 2.33 -30.27 9.26
C PRO A 83 2.82 -28.86 8.91
N SER A 84 4.12 -28.58 9.06
CA SER A 84 4.65 -27.24 8.80
C SER A 84 4.51 -26.89 7.31
N ILE A 85 4.04 -25.68 7.04
CA ILE A 85 3.97 -25.15 5.68
C ILE A 85 5.37 -25.03 5.09
N ASP A 86 5.59 -25.70 3.96
CA ASP A 86 6.85 -25.65 3.24
C ASP A 86 7.10 -24.25 2.63
N THR A 87 8.36 -23.82 2.61
CA THR A 87 8.75 -22.48 2.13
C THR A 87 8.53 -22.32 0.63
N PHE A 88 8.75 -23.38 -0.16
CA PHE A 88 8.46 -23.37 -1.60
C PHE A 88 6.95 -23.28 -1.82
N PHE A 89 6.16 -24.03 -1.05
CA PHE A 89 4.71 -23.93 -1.10
C PHE A 89 4.22 -22.51 -0.82
N SER A 90 4.64 -21.87 0.28
CA SER A 90 4.16 -20.53 0.66
C SER A 90 4.64 -19.41 -0.27
N SER A 91 5.85 -19.55 -0.83
CA SER A 91 6.50 -18.47 -1.59
C SER A 91 6.24 -18.55 -3.09
N VAL A 92 5.99 -19.76 -3.61
CA VAL A 92 5.88 -20.02 -5.05
C VAL A 92 4.55 -20.70 -5.36
N SER A 93 4.31 -21.91 -4.85
CA SER A 93 3.16 -22.73 -5.26
C SER A 93 1.83 -22.03 -4.98
N TYR A 94 1.64 -21.56 -3.74
CA TYR A 94 0.38 -20.93 -3.33
C TYR A 94 0.20 -19.51 -3.88
N ARG A 95 1.13 -19.04 -4.72
CA ARG A 95 1.02 -17.79 -5.48
C ARG A 95 0.43 -17.98 -6.88
N TYR A 96 0.17 -19.23 -7.29
CA TYR A 96 -0.45 -19.51 -8.59
C TYR A 96 -1.78 -18.76 -8.78
N GLY A 97 -2.55 -18.58 -7.70
CA GLY A 97 -3.80 -17.82 -7.73
C GLY A 97 -3.64 -16.37 -8.19
N HIS A 98 -2.45 -15.76 -8.12
CA HIS A 98 -2.24 -14.41 -8.68
C HIS A 98 -2.36 -14.35 -10.21
N PHE A 99 -2.24 -15.49 -10.91
CA PHE A 99 -2.47 -15.58 -12.35
C PHE A 99 -3.95 -15.83 -12.71
N GLU A 100 -4.78 -16.17 -11.71
CA GLU A 100 -6.21 -16.46 -11.88
C GLU A 100 -7.10 -15.25 -11.56
N ILE A 101 -6.49 -14.14 -11.12
CA ILE A 101 -7.20 -12.92 -10.75
C ILE A 101 -7.66 -12.19 -12.00
N ASN A 102 -8.94 -11.79 -12.00
CA ASN A 102 -9.51 -10.90 -13.00
C ASN A 102 -9.34 -9.43 -12.61
N ASP A 103 -9.15 -8.56 -13.61
CA ASP A 103 -9.07 -7.11 -13.40
C ASP A 103 -10.42 -6.49 -12.99
N VAL A 104 -11.53 -7.17 -13.34
CA VAL A 104 -12.90 -6.74 -13.06
C VAL A 104 -13.58 -7.75 -12.15
N ILE A 105 -14.06 -7.29 -11.01
CA ILE A 105 -14.93 -8.05 -10.11
C ILE A 105 -16.38 -7.78 -10.50
N LEU A 106 -17.04 -8.81 -11.04
CA LEU A 106 -18.45 -8.74 -11.39
C LEU A 106 -19.30 -8.61 -10.12
N ARG A 107 -20.25 -7.68 -10.16
CA ARG A 107 -21.28 -7.50 -9.13
C ARG A 107 -22.64 -7.65 -9.78
N ILE A 108 -23.24 -8.80 -9.54
CA ILE A 108 -24.49 -9.22 -10.19
C ILE A 108 -25.66 -9.01 -9.22
N ASP A 109 -26.89 -8.88 -9.67
CA ASP A 109 -28.10 -8.82 -8.85
C ASP A 109 -28.86 -10.17 -8.86
N ASP A 110 -30.03 -10.24 -8.23
CA ASP A 110 -30.87 -11.45 -8.21
C ASP A 110 -31.53 -11.76 -9.57
N SER A 111 -31.33 -10.93 -10.58
CA SER A 111 -31.83 -11.12 -11.95
C SER A 111 -30.71 -11.43 -12.95
N GLY A 112 -29.47 -11.62 -12.48
CA GLY A 112 -28.32 -11.91 -13.34
C GLY A 112 -27.75 -10.68 -14.02
N ARG A 113 -28.15 -9.47 -13.62
CA ARG A 113 -27.70 -8.20 -14.23
C ARG A 113 -26.72 -7.48 -13.33
N GLU A 114 -25.96 -6.55 -13.90
CA GLU A 114 -25.10 -5.66 -13.14
C GLU A 114 -25.90 -4.84 -12.10
N VAL A 115 -25.37 -4.74 -10.88
CA VAL A 115 -25.98 -3.89 -9.83
C VAL A 115 -25.88 -2.40 -10.18
N PRO A 116 -26.76 -1.51 -9.68
CA PRO A 116 -26.69 -0.08 -9.97
C PRO A 116 -25.35 0.61 -9.63
N GLN A 117 -24.59 0.04 -8.69
CA GLN A 117 -23.26 0.51 -8.30
C GLN A 117 -22.17 0.16 -9.34
N GLY A 118 -22.49 -0.67 -10.33
CA GLY A 118 -21.62 -1.13 -11.40
C GLY A 118 -20.79 -2.37 -11.06
N HIS A 119 -19.91 -2.83 -11.95
CA HIS A 119 -18.80 -3.73 -11.63
C HIS A 119 -17.69 -2.98 -10.88
N LEU A 120 -16.68 -3.69 -10.35
CA LEU A 120 -15.53 -3.07 -9.69
C LEU A 120 -14.24 -3.38 -10.43
N MET A 121 -13.47 -2.36 -10.78
CA MET A 121 -12.07 -2.54 -11.13
C MET A 121 -11.29 -2.93 -9.86
N LEU A 122 -10.59 -4.05 -9.89
CA LEU A 122 -9.88 -4.60 -8.74
C LEU A 122 -8.86 -3.59 -8.17
N MET A 123 -8.13 -2.89 -9.05
CA MET A 123 -7.19 -1.82 -8.68
C MET A 123 -7.83 -0.76 -7.76
N GLN A 124 -9.08 -0.40 -8.00
CA GLN A 124 -9.79 0.64 -7.26
C GLN A 124 -10.38 0.12 -5.94
N ALA A 125 -10.54 -1.19 -5.81
CA ALA A 125 -11.18 -1.82 -4.68
C ALA A 125 -10.19 -2.30 -3.60
N TYR A 126 -8.90 -2.43 -3.93
CA TYR A 126 -7.87 -2.84 -2.98
C TYR A 126 -7.87 -1.97 -1.71
N PHE A 127 -7.86 -2.64 -0.55
CA PHE A 127 -7.82 -2.04 0.79
C PHE A 127 -8.92 -1.00 1.06
N ASN A 128 -10.02 -1.05 0.31
CA ASN A 128 -11.12 -0.11 0.40
C ASN A 128 -12.44 -0.82 0.74
N PRO A 129 -12.74 -1.03 2.03
CA PRO A 129 -13.95 -1.75 2.43
C PRO A 129 -15.24 -1.01 2.05
N ASN A 130 -15.21 0.33 1.97
CA ASN A 130 -16.38 1.12 1.59
C ASN A 130 -16.79 0.87 0.14
N VAL A 131 -15.82 0.79 -0.78
CA VAL A 131 -16.07 0.44 -2.18
C VAL A 131 -16.47 -1.02 -2.30
N SER A 132 -15.75 -1.90 -1.60
CA SER A 132 -15.98 -3.35 -1.61
C SER A 132 -17.39 -3.74 -1.14
N LEU A 133 -17.92 -3.07 -0.12
CA LEU A 133 -19.22 -3.36 0.49
C LEU A 133 -20.34 -2.44 0.00
N SER A 134 -20.10 -1.57 -0.97
CA SER A 134 -21.08 -0.58 -1.45
C SER A 134 -22.39 -1.18 -1.98
N ALA A 135 -22.37 -2.47 -2.35
CA ALA A 135 -23.55 -3.23 -2.79
C ALA A 135 -23.82 -4.47 -1.91
N GLY A 136 -23.15 -4.60 -0.74
CA GLY A 136 -23.14 -5.83 0.05
C GLY A 136 -22.18 -6.89 -0.54
N ILE A 137 -22.18 -8.08 0.08
CA ILE A 137 -21.30 -9.19 -0.34
C ILE A 137 -21.98 -10.08 -1.39
N GLU A 138 -23.31 -10.06 -1.43
CA GLU A 138 -24.13 -10.93 -2.25
C GLU A 138 -23.88 -10.74 -3.76
N PRO A 139 -23.76 -9.50 -4.28
CA PRO A 139 -23.37 -9.28 -5.67
C PRO A 139 -22.01 -9.83 -6.05
N VAL A 140 -21.03 -9.70 -5.16
CA VAL A 140 -19.68 -10.21 -5.36
C VAL A 140 -19.70 -11.73 -5.37
N LEU A 141 -20.37 -12.35 -4.40
CA LEU A 141 -20.50 -13.80 -4.30
C LEU A 141 -21.20 -14.40 -5.53
N ARG A 142 -22.28 -13.79 -6.05
CA ARG A 142 -22.88 -14.22 -7.32
C ARG A 142 -21.89 -14.09 -8.48
N GLY A 143 -21.20 -12.95 -8.60
CA GLY A 143 -20.17 -12.72 -9.61
C GLY A 143 -19.04 -13.75 -9.61
N LEU A 144 -18.58 -14.17 -8.43
CA LEU A 144 -17.56 -15.21 -8.28
C LEU A 144 -18.01 -16.58 -8.80
N THR A 145 -19.29 -16.90 -8.69
CA THR A 145 -19.84 -18.18 -9.17
C THR A 145 -20.18 -18.20 -10.67
N THR A 146 -20.12 -17.04 -11.33
CA THR A 146 -20.52 -16.90 -12.73
C THR A 146 -19.38 -16.45 -13.64
N ASN A 147 -18.35 -15.82 -13.08
CA ASN A 147 -17.19 -15.37 -13.84
C ASN A 147 -16.15 -16.50 -13.93
N VAL A 148 -15.56 -16.66 -15.10
CA VAL A 148 -14.40 -17.54 -15.27
C VAL A 148 -13.17 -16.83 -14.70
N GLN A 149 -12.30 -17.57 -14.03
CA GLN A 149 -11.01 -17.05 -13.56
C GLN A 149 -10.12 -16.56 -14.72
N GLY A 150 -9.12 -15.72 -14.40
CA GLY A 150 -8.13 -15.26 -15.37
C GLY A 150 -7.39 -16.41 -16.05
N MET A 151 -6.96 -16.18 -17.30
CA MET A 151 -6.25 -17.19 -18.11
C MET A 151 -4.85 -17.49 -17.53
N VAL A 152 -4.66 -18.74 -17.10
CA VAL A 152 -3.34 -19.28 -16.78
C VAL A 152 -2.65 -19.67 -18.10
N GLU A 153 -1.56 -19.01 -18.49
CA GLU A 153 -0.79 -19.44 -19.66
C GLU A 153 -0.31 -20.90 -19.49
N PRO A 154 -0.38 -21.77 -20.52
CA PRO A 154 -0.17 -23.23 -20.37
C PRO A 154 1.23 -23.68 -19.97
N ARG A 155 2.20 -22.77 -19.78
CA ARG A 155 3.60 -23.14 -19.50
C ARG A 155 3.89 -23.24 -18.02
N PHE A 156 3.12 -24.05 -17.32
CA PHE A 156 3.68 -24.68 -16.13
C PHE A 156 4.76 -25.68 -16.58
N ALA A 157 5.98 -25.56 -16.04
CA ALA A 157 6.92 -26.66 -16.12
C ALA A 157 6.27 -27.90 -15.48
N SER A 158 6.44 -29.09 -16.05
CA SER A 158 5.89 -30.34 -15.49
C SER A 158 6.28 -30.57 -14.02
N ALA A 159 7.38 -29.96 -13.56
CA ALA A 159 7.77 -29.90 -12.15
C ALA A 159 6.72 -29.20 -11.27
N VAL A 160 6.08 -28.13 -11.76
CA VAL A 160 5.06 -27.37 -11.04
C VAL A 160 3.67 -28.00 -11.18
N GLN A 161 3.41 -28.86 -12.17
CA GLN A 161 2.18 -29.68 -12.21
C GLN A 161 2.29 -30.96 -11.35
N ASN A 162 3.48 -31.57 -11.29
CA ASN A 162 3.70 -32.85 -10.63
C ASN A 162 4.34 -32.75 -9.22
N PHE A 163 4.92 -31.61 -8.84
CA PHE A 163 5.52 -31.37 -7.52
C PHE A 163 4.90 -30.16 -6.78
N LEU A 164 3.80 -29.56 -7.28
CA LEU A 164 3.12 -28.43 -6.61
C LEU A 164 2.67 -28.78 -5.20
N PHE A 165 2.32 -30.06 -5.04
CA PHE A 165 1.91 -30.69 -3.81
C PHE A 165 2.83 -31.90 -3.65
N GLY A 166 3.72 -31.89 -2.65
CA GLY A 166 3.89 -33.15 -1.94
C GLY A 166 2.46 -33.54 -1.54
N LEU A 167 1.94 -34.66 -2.05
CA LEU A 167 0.54 -35.05 -1.82
C LEU A 167 0.25 -34.78 -0.36
N PRO A 168 -0.71 -33.90 -0.01
CA PRO A 168 -0.97 -33.61 1.39
C PRO A 168 -1.38 -34.94 2.01
N GLU A 169 -0.49 -35.49 2.82
CA GLU A 169 -0.87 -36.48 3.79
C GLU A 169 -1.69 -35.71 4.81
N LEU A 170 -2.99 -35.56 4.51
CA LEU A 170 -4.06 -34.99 5.34
C LEU A 170 -4.11 -35.61 6.75
N THR A 171 -3.31 -36.63 6.99
CA THR A 171 -3.09 -37.36 8.22
C THR A 171 -2.31 -36.54 9.25
N ASP A 172 -1.82 -35.35 8.94
CA ASP A 172 -0.95 -34.54 9.81
C ASP A 172 -1.67 -33.69 10.87
N ASP A 173 -2.97 -33.43 10.70
CA ASP A 173 -3.77 -32.61 11.62
C ASP A 173 -4.58 -33.48 12.60
N ALA A 174 -4.23 -33.39 13.89
CA ALA A 174 -4.93 -34.08 14.98
C ALA A 174 -6.39 -33.60 15.13
N TYR A 175 -6.72 -32.38 14.69
CA TYR A 175 -8.06 -31.80 14.73
C TYR A 175 -8.77 -31.86 13.38
N TYR A 176 -8.26 -32.61 12.41
CA TYR A 176 -8.97 -32.86 11.15
C TYR A 176 -10.35 -33.47 11.43
N PHE A 177 -11.38 -32.97 10.76
CA PHE A 177 -12.76 -33.33 11.09
C PHE A 177 -13.09 -34.82 10.87
N GLU A 178 -12.36 -35.54 9.99
CA GLU A 178 -12.53 -36.99 9.82
C GLU A 178 -11.69 -37.84 10.79
N ASN A 179 -10.85 -37.22 11.63
CA ASN A 179 -10.02 -37.95 12.60
C ASN A 179 -10.87 -38.48 13.76
N LYS A 180 -11.41 -39.69 13.62
CA LYS A 180 -12.21 -40.34 14.67
C LYS A 180 -11.51 -40.47 16.03
N ALA A 181 -10.17 -40.47 16.06
CA ALA A 181 -9.41 -40.62 17.31
C ALA A 181 -9.49 -39.37 18.23
N ASN A 182 -9.83 -38.19 17.69
CA ASN A 182 -9.96 -36.98 18.49
C ASN A 182 -11.33 -36.85 19.18
N GLY A 183 -12.32 -37.66 18.80
CA GLY A 183 -13.68 -37.61 19.35
C GLY A 183 -14.42 -36.31 19.11
N ALA A 184 -14.00 -35.48 18.14
CA ALA A 184 -14.56 -34.16 17.89
C ALA A 184 -15.96 -34.22 17.24
N PHE A 185 -16.21 -35.24 16.42
CA PHE A 185 -17.46 -35.45 15.69
C PHE A 185 -17.85 -36.95 15.64
N THR A 186 -19.15 -37.23 15.63
CA THR A 186 -19.70 -38.58 15.36
C THR A 186 -19.66 -38.91 13.87
N ASP A 187 -19.93 -40.18 13.53
CA ASP A 187 -20.00 -40.62 12.13
C ASP A 187 -21.14 -39.93 11.36
N GLU A 188 -22.27 -39.65 12.03
CA GLU A 188 -23.39 -38.89 11.45
C GLU A 188 -23.01 -37.42 11.22
N GLU A 189 -22.31 -36.80 12.16
CA GLU A 189 -21.85 -35.41 12.03
C GLU A 189 -20.81 -35.26 10.92
N ILE A 190 -19.86 -36.20 10.81
CA ILE A 190 -18.90 -36.25 9.70
C ILE A 190 -19.64 -36.38 8.37
N ALA A 191 -20.66 -37.25 8.28
CA ALA A 191 -21.47 -37.38 7.08
C ALA A 191 -22.22 -36.08 6.75
N LEU A 192 -22.73 -35.36 7.75
CA LEU A 192 -23.39 -34.06 7.58
C LEU A 192 -22.41 -32.99 7.07
N ILE A 193 -21.20 -32.92 7.64
CA ILE A 193 -20.14 -32.00 7.20
C ILE A 193 -19.79 -32.28 5.74
N LYS A 194 -19.54 -33.55 5.38
CA LYS A 194 -19.26 -33.96 3.99
C LYS A 194 -20.42 -33.64 3.04
N GLY A 195 -21.66 -33.71 3.53
CA GLY A 195 -22.88 -33.35 2.80
C GLY A 195 -23.14 -31.85 2.66
N THR A 196 -22.35 -30.98 3.30
CA THR A 196 -22.58 -29.53 3.32
C THR A 196 -21.58 -28.78 2.42
N PRO A 197 -21.92 -28.48 1.15
CA PRO A 197 -21.04 -27.71 0.27
C PRO A 197 -21.02 -26.22 0.58
N LEU A 198 -19.99 -25.51 0.09
CA LEU A 198 -19.87 -24.05 0.19
C LEU A 198 -21.12 -23.34 -0.33
N ARG A 199 -21.75 -23.86 -1.38
CA ARG A 199 -23.05 -23.38 -1.88
C ARG A 199 -24.11 -23.30 -0.78
N THR A 200 -24.23 -24.32 0.05
CA THR A 200 -25.19 -24.35 1.17
C THR A 200 -24.85 -23.28 2.21
N VAL A 201 -23.57 -23.10 2.52
CA VAL A 201 -23.09 -22.04 3.42
C VAL A 201 -23.44 -20.66 2.85
N MET A 202 -23.25 -20.44 1.55
CA MET A 202 -23.63 -19.19 0.88
C MET A 202 -25.14 -18.93 1.00
N LEU A 203 -25.99 -19.90 0.65
CA LEU A 203 -27.44 -19.74 0.65
C LEU A 203 -28.02 -19.46 2.05
N ARG A 204 -27.47 -20.07 3.11
CA ARG A 204 -27.99 -19.88 4.47
C ARG A 204 -27.48 -18.63 5.19
N ASN A 205 -26.44 -17.97 4.67
CA ASN A 205 -25.81 -16.77 5.28
C ASN A 205 -25.96 -15.50 4.44
N THR A 206 -26.73 -15.56 3.36
CA THR A 206 -26.94 -14.45 2.45
C THR A 206 -28.40 -14.38 2.02
N ALA A 207 -28.77 -13.27 1.39
CA ALA A 207 -30.08 -13.14 0.73
C ALA A 207 -30.16 -13.84 -0.64
N ILE A 208 -29.08 -14.53 -1.07
CA ILE A 208 -29.03 -15.20 -2.38
C ILE A 208 -30.02 -16.37 -2.38
N LYS A 209 -30.90 -16.41 -3.38
CA LYS A 209 -31.94 -17.44 -3.49
C LYS A 209 -31.56 -18.62 -4.36
N VAL A 210 -30.72 -18.38 -5.38
CA VAL A 210 -30.37 -19.37 -6.40
C VAL A 210 -28.88 -19.28 -6.71
N LEU A 211 -28.20 -20.43 -6.65
CA LEU A 211 -26.82 -20.63 -7.09
C LEU A 211 -26.74 -21.93 -7.92
N PRO A 212 -25.80 -22.04 -8.88
CA PRO A 212 -25.48 -23.29 -9.56
C PRO A 212 -25.14 -24.41 -8.56
N ASP A 213 -25.33 -25.68 -8.95
CA ASP A 213 -25.00 -26.81 -8.08
C ASP A 213 -23.49 -26.99 -7.90
N ASP A 214 -22.70 -26.85 -8.99
CA ASP A 214 -21.25 -26.72 -8.95
C ASP A 214 -20.87 -25.25 -9.10
N ILE A 215 -20.49 -24.60 -7.99
CA ILE A 215 -20.08 -23.19 -7.99
C ILE A 215 -18.60 -22.99 -8.37
N TRP A 216 -17.86 -24.07 -8.58
CA TRP A 216 -16.44 -24.04 -8.94
C TRP A 216 -16.22 -24.16 -10.45
N ARG A 217 -17.28 -24.43 -11.22
CA ARG A 217 -17.25 -24.52 -12.67
C ARG A 217 -18.39 -23.71 -13.27
N VAL A 218 -18.07 -22.85 -14.23
CA VAL A 218 -19.08 -22.12 -15.00
C VAL A 218 -19.65 -23.07 -16.06
N ASP A 219 -20.89 -23.49 -15.88
CA ASP A 219 -21.65 -24.26 -16.89
C ASP A 219 -22.25 -23.29 -17.94
N PRO A 220 -22.06 -23.52 -19.25
CA PRO A 220 -22.78 -22.80 -20.31
C PRO A 220 -24.31 -22.79 -20.15
N GLY A 221 -24.90 -23.74 -19.41
CA GLY A 221 -26.32 -23.82 -19.08
C GLY A 221 -26.74 -23.14 -17.77
N SER A 222 -25.85 -22.37 -17.13
CA SER A 222 -26.12 -21.68 -15.86
C SER A 222 -27.37 -20.78 -15.93
N PRO A 223 -28.19 -20.71 -14.85
CA PRO A 223 -29.36 -19.81 -14.79
C PRO A 223 -29.00 -18.33 -14.86
N TRP A 224 -27.71 -18.00 -14.74
CA TRP A 224 -27.16 -16.66 -14.92
C TRP A 224 -26.30 -16.68 -16.19
N PRO A 225 -26.88 -16.46 -17.39
CA PRO A 225 -26.11 -16.30 -18.60
C PRO A 225 -25.35 -14.98 -18.48
N VAL A 226 -24.12 -15.04 -18.02
CA VAL A 226 -23.21 -13.93 -18.23
C VAL A 226 -22.81 -14.05 -19.69
N GLU A 227 -23.39 -13.20 -20.56
CA GLU A 227 -22.67 -12.80 -21.77
C GLU A 227 -21.29 -12.43 -21.26
N ALA A 228 -20.30 -13.28 -21.54
CA ALA A 228 -18.95 -13.09 -21.05
C ALA A 228 -18.63 -11.62 -21.32
N VAL A 229 -18.36 -10.84 -20.26
CA VAL A 229 -17.75 -9.52 -20.42
C VAL A 229 -16.26 -9.75 -20.73
N CYS A 230 -16.00 -10.63 -21.69
CA CYS A 230 -14.91 -10.45 -22.64
C CYS A 230 -15.49 -9.53 -23.71
N PRO A 231 -14.83 -8.43 -24.09
CA PRO A 231 -15.18 -7.70 -25.29
C PRO A 231 -15.44 -8.70 -26.43
N ALA A 232 -16.60 -8.59 -27.08
CA ALA A 232 -17.15 -9.56 -28.04
C ALA A 232 -16.35 -9.70 -29.35
N ASP A 233 -15.07 -9.33 -29.33
CA ASP A 233 -14.12 -9.32 -30.42
C ASP A 233 -12.89 -10.21 -30.14
N ALA A 234 -12.85 -10.88 -28.98
CA ALA A 234 -11.84 -11.90 -28.67
C ALA A 234 -12.44 -13.31 -28.55
N ASN A 235 -12.18 -14.15 -29.56
CA ASN A 235 -12.24 -15.61 -29.52
C ASN A 235 -13.62 -16.33 -29.54
N THR A 236 -14.41 -16.11 -30.59
CA THR A 236 -15.38 -17.14 -31.02
C THR A 236 -15.30 -17.41 -32.52
N SER A 237 -14.33 -18.19 -32.95
CA SER A 237 -14.52 -19.12 -34.07
C SER A 237 -13.75 -20.40 -33.77
N ALA A 238 -14.39 -21.55 -34.02
CA ALA A 238 -13.86 -22.88 -33.73
C ALA A 238 -12.67 -23.29 -34.63
N ASP A 239 -12.06 -22.33 -35.33
CA ASP A 239 -10.95 -22.48 -36.28
C ASP A 239 -9.74 -21.59 -35.92
N ALA A 240 -9.65 -21.09 -34.68
CA ALA A 240 -8.56 -20.19 -34.29
C ALA A 240 -7.17 -20.88 -34.38
N PRO A 241 -6.21 -20.35 -35.16
CA PRO A 241 -4.91 -20.97 -35.36
C PRO A 241 -4.07 -20.93 -34.08
N ALA A 242 -3.31 -22.01 -33.84
CA ALA A 242 -2.39 -22.12 -32.71
C ALA A 242 -1.32 -21.02 -32.77
N ALA A 243 -1.39 -20.04 -31.87
CA ALA A 243 -0.37 -19.01 -31.73
C ALA A 243 0.92 -19.62 -31.16
N ALA A 244 1.96 -19.74 -31.99
CA ALA A 244 3.29 -20.15 -31.57
C ALA A 244 4.17 -18.91 -31.33
N LEU A 245 4.60 -18.71 -30.09
CA LEU A 245 5.55 -17.65 -29.72
C LEU A 245 6.95 -18.00 -30.27
N GLN A 246 7.47 -17.22 -31.23
CA GLN A 246 8.88 -17.33 -31.65
C GLN A 246 9.67 -16.03 -31.42
N THR A 247 10.72 -16.20 -30.60
CA THR A 247 11.97 -15.42 -30.45
C THR A 247 11.88 -13.91 -30.17
N VAL A 248 12.35 -13.55 -28.96
CA VAL A 248 12.67 -12.18 -28.53
C VAL A 248 13.99 -11.74 -29.17
N SER A 249 13.96 -10.70 -30.01
CA SER A 249 15.17 -10.02 -30.49
C SER A 249 15.46 -8.81 -29.60
N LEU A 250 16.67 -8.77 -29.03
CA LEU A 250 17.16 -7.69 -28.18
C LEU A 250 17.81 -6.61 -29.03
N ALA A 251 17.13 -5.47 -29.19
CA ALA A 251 17.78 -4.22 -29.57
C ALA A 251 17.09 -3.02 -28.89
N GLY A 252 17.82 -2.33 -28.01
CA GLY A 252 17.44 -0.98 -27.55
C GLY A 252 16.48 -0.86 -26.37
N GLY A 253 16.20 -1.92 -25.60
CA GLY A 253 15.45 -1.83 -24.35
C GLY A 253 13.95 -1.54 -24.48
N ARG A 254 13.37 -1.71 -25.67
CA ARG A 254 11.92 -1.81 -25.87
C ARG A 254 11.55 -3.27 -26.01
N TYR A 255 10.56 -3.73 -25.26
CA TYR A 255 9.95 -5.04 -25.46
C TYR A 255 8.83 -4.86 -26.47
N SER A 256 8.99 -5.40 -27.69
CA SER A 256 7.87 -5.57 -28.60
C SER A 256 7.50 -7.05 -28.59
N LEU A 257 6.38 -7.41 -27.96
CA LEU A 257 5.72 -8.68 -28.22
C LEU A 257 4.91 -8.50 -29.51
N GLY A 258 5.46 -9.01 -30.60
CA GLY A 258 4.75 -9.12 -31.87
C GLY A 258 4.23 -10.53 -32.05
N TRP A 259 2.95 -10.67 -32.31
CA TRP A 259 2.34 -11.93 -32.70
C TRP A 259 2.42 -12.05 -34.22
N LYS A 260 3.07 -13.11 -34.72
CA LYS A 260 2.99 -13.49 -36.14
C LYS A 260 1.90 -14.53 -36.27
N PHE A 261 0.82 -14.17 -36.95
CA PHE A 261 -0.19 -15.12 -37.39
C PHE A 261 0.19 -15.57 -38.79
N VAL A 262 0.35 -16.89 -38.96
CA VAL A 262 0.44 -17.53 -40.27
C VAL A 262 -0.92 -18.15 -40.51
N ASP A 263 -1.66 -17.63 -41.48
CA ASP A 263 -2.92 -18.25 -41.87
C ASP A 263 -2.68 -19.55 -42.66
N VAL A 264 -3.75 -20.27 -42.97
CA VAL A 264 -3.68 -21.54 -43.73
C VAL A 264 -3.21 -21.34 -45.18
N SER A 265 -3.15 -20.10 -45.69
CA SER A 265 -2.66 -19.75 -47.03
C SER A 265 -1.17 -19.37 -47.05
N GLY A 266 -0.50 -19.32 -45.88
CA GLY A 266 0.91 -18.95 -45.75
C GLY A 266 1.17 -17.45 -45.75
N SER A 267 0.13 -16.63 -45.57
CA SER A 267 0.22 -15.18 -45.54
C SER A 267 0.56 -14.70 -44.12
N GLU A 268 1.65 -13.95 -43.96
CA GLU A 268 2.06 -13.40 -42.64
C GLU A 268 1.27 -12.12 -42.31
N HIS A 269 0.57 -12.12 -41.18
CA HIS A 269 -0.05 -10.93 -40.62
C HIS A 269 0.54 -10.63 -39.24
N VAL A 270 1.02 -9.39 -39.06
CA VAL A 270 1.48 -8.85 -37.77
C VAL A 270 0.36 -7.96 -37.25
N GLU A 271 -0.33 -8.42 -36.22
CA GLU A 271 -1.38 -7.65 -35.57
C GLU A 271 -1.12 -7.67 -34.06
N PHE A 272 -1.18 -6.48 -33.47
CA PHE A 272 -0.93 -6.15 -32.07
C PHE A 272 0.53 -6.08 -31.57
N THR A 273 0.89 -4.85 -31.19
CA THR A 273 1.96 -4.53 -30.25
C THR A 273 1.26 -4.10 -28.97
N VAL A 274 1.40 -4.86 -27.88
CA VAL A 274 0.89 -4.45 -26.56
C VAL A 274 1.95 -3.57 -25.93
N ASP A 275 1.78 -2.26 -25.99
CA ASP A 275 2.47 -1.33 -25.10
C ASP A 275 1.63 -1.22 -23.82
N GLU A 276 1.85 -2.05 -22.79
CA GLU A 276 1.57 -1.77 -21.36
C GLU A 276 1.72 -3.02 -20.45
N LEU A 277 2.96 -3.33 -20.07
CA LEU A 277 3.25 -3.45 -18.63
C LEU A 277 3.59 -2.03 -18.17
N VAL A 278 3.16 -1.60 -16.97
CA VAL A 278 3.62 -0.35 -16.32
C VAL A 278 5.10 -0.15 -16.67
N SER A 279 5.35 0.78 -17.58
CA SER A 279 6.60 0.71 -18.33
C SER A 279 7.74 0.85 -17.34
N ALA A 280 8.89 0.21 -17.58
CA ALA A 280 10.10 0.54 -16.83
C ALA A 280 10.36 2.07 -16.78
N GLY A 281 9.81 2.82 -17.75
CA GLY A 281 9.74 4.28 -17.78
C GLY A 281 8.83 4.94 -16.74
N GLU A 282 7.68 4.37 -16.40
CA GLU A 282 6.78 4.90 -15.36
C GLU A 282 7.36 4.68 -13.97
N TYR A 283 7.84 3.47 -13.67
CA TYR A 283 8.57 3.22 -12.42
C TYR A 283 9.81 4.12 -12.31
N ALA A 284 10.58 4.28 -13.39
CA ALA A 284 11.72 5.20 -13.42
C ALA A 284 11.28 6.65 -13.16
N THR A 285 10.13 7.07 -13.68
CA THR A 285 9.57 8.42 -13.47
C THR A 285 9.18 8.63 -12.01
N PHE A 286 8.42 7.73 -11.40
CA PHE A 286 8.02 7.84 -9.98
C PHE A 286 9.20 7.69 -9.03
N ARG A 287 10.15 6.81 -9.34
CA ARG A 287 11.42 6.68 -8.59
C ARG A 287 12.24 7.97 -8.67
N THR A 288 12.35 8.57 -9.86
CA THR A 288 13.06 9.85 -10.05
C THR A 288 12.36 10.98 -9.30
N HIS A 289 11.02 11.07 -9.39
CA HIS A 289 10.22 12.00 -8.60
C HIS A 289 10.52 11.88 -7.10
N GLY A 290 10.47 10.65 -6.56
CA GLY A 290 10.75 10.40 -5.14
C GLY A 290 12.17 10.79 -4.72
N ILE A 291 13.18 10.52 -5.56
CA ILE A 291 14.59 10.88 -5.27
C ILE A 291 14.74 12.41 -5.20
N LEU A 292 14.20 13.12 -6.19
CA LEU A 292 14.31 14.58 -6.25
C LEU A 292 13.53 15.25 -5.10
N MET A 293 12.35 14.73 -4.75
CA MET A 293 11.58 15.20 -3.60
C MET A 293 12.32 14.97 -2.27
N ALA A 294 12.96 13.80 -2.09
CA ALA A 294 13.77 13.53 -0.91
C ALA A 294 14.98 14.47 -0.82
N ILE A 295 15.67 14.77 -1.94
CA ILE A 295 16.77 15.74 -1.95
C ILE A 295 16.28 17.14 -1.58
N ALA A 296 15.15 17.58 -2.12
CA ALA A 296 14.60 18.91 -1.83
C ALA A 296 14.24 19.07 -0.34
N PHE A 297 13.45 18.12 0.21
CA PHE A 297 12.85 18.26 1.55
C PHE A 297 13.67 17.67 2.70
N CYS A 298 14.52 16.67 2.45
CA CYS A 298 15.34 16.03 3.49
C CYS A 298 16.78 16.56 3.53
N ILE A 299 17.24 17.25 2.47
CA ILE A 299 18.62 17.73 2.37
C ILE A 299 18.67 19.25 2.20
N LEU A 300 18.21 19.77 1.06
CA LEU A 300 18.41 21.17 0.70
C LEU A 300 17.69 22.13 1.66
N MET A 301 16.40 21.88 1.92
CA MET A 301 15.62 22.78 2.79
C MET A 301 16.08 22.72 4.26
N PRO A 302 16.33 21.54 4.87
CA PRO A 302 16.96 21.47 6.20
C PRO A 302 18.34 22.13 6.26
N ALA A 303 19.18 21.97 5.23
CA ALA A 303 20.47 22.66 5.15
C ALA A 303 20.30 24.18 5.07
N ALA A 304 19.27 24.68 4.38
CA ALA A 304 18.96 26.10 4.34
C ALA A 304 18.54 26.64 5.72
N PHE A 305 17.80 25.86 6.51
CA PHE A 305 17.48 26.18 7.90
C PHE A 305 18.74 26.23 8.76
N LEU A 306 19.65 25.27 8.59
CA LEU A 306 20.95 25.27 9.27
C LEU A 306 21.80 26.48 8.90
N ALA A 307 21.84 26.89 7.63
CA ALA A 307 22.54 28.09 7.19
C ALA A 307 21.97 29.36 7.85
N ASN A 308 20.65 29.48 7.96
CA ASN A 308 20.02 30.60 8.69
C ASN A 308 20.28 30.54 10.21
N ARG A 309 20.43 29.33 10.77
CA ARG A 309 20.80 29.14 12.18
C ARG A 309 22.25 29.55 12.45
N LEU A 310 23.18 29.14 11.58
CA LEU A 310 24.58 29.55 11.59
C LEU A 310 24.73 31.07 11.50
N LYS A 311 23.96 31.72 10.62
CA LYS A 311 23.93 33.19 10.49
C LYS A 311 23.69 33.90 11.83
N GLY A 312 22.88 33.33 12.72
CA GLY A 312 22.57 33.88 14.04
C GLY A 312 23.47 33.40 15.18
N ALA A 313 24.53 32.64 14.88
CA ALA A 313 25.43 32.12 15.90
C ALA A 313 26.34 33.21 16.49
N HIS A 314 26.50 33.23 17.81
CA HIS A 314 27.25 34.28 18.52
C HIS A 314 28.71 34.36 18.07
N PHE A 315 29.34 33.22 17.79
CA PHE A 315 30.74 33.16 17.36
C PHE A 315 30.98 33.73 15.94
N LEU A 316 29.94 33.99 15.15
CA LEU A 316 30.07 34.65 13.84
C LEU A 316 29.77 36.16 13.90
N ARG A 317 29.37 36.69 15.06
CA ARG A 317 28.91 38.08 15.22
C ARG A 317 29.90 39.11 14.66
N ASP A 318 31.19 38.89 14.85
CA ASP A 318 32.25 39.82 14.44
C ASP A 318 32.77 39.55 13.02
N SER A 319 32.11 38.66 12.26
CA SER A 319 32.50 38.27 10.90
C SER A 319 31.40 38.59 9.87
N PRO A 320 31.25 39.86 9.45
CA PRO A 320 30.20 40.28 8.52
C PRO A 320 30.21 39.53 7.18
N GLN A 321 31.39 39.13 6.70
CA GLN A 321 31.52 38.35 5.46
C GLN A 321 30.90 36.95 5.59
N LEU A 322 31.12 36.29 6.74
CA LEU A 322 30.57 34.96 7.02
C LEU A 322 29.05 35.02 7.23
N ILE A 323 28.55 36.04 7.93
CA ILE A 323 27.10 36.28 8.08
C ILE A 323 26.42 36.47 6.71
N LYS A 324 27.02 37.30 5.84
CA LYS A 324 26.54 37.47 4.45
C LYS A 324 26.60 36.16 3.67
N GLY A 325 27.66 35.37 3.84
CA GLY A 325 27.80 34.05 3.24
C GLY A 325 26.70 33.07 3.68
N CYS A 326 26.42 32.96 4.98
CA CYS A 326 25.34 32.13 5.51
C CYS A 326 23.95 32.59 5.02
N PHE A 327 23.73 33.90 4.92
CA PHE A 327 22.50 34.45 4.36
C PHE A 327 22.33 34.10 2.87
N LEU A 328 23.39 34.24 2.08
CA LEU A 328 23.38 33.84 0.68
C LEU A 328 23.17 32.33 0.52
N ALA A 329 23.84 31.51 1.34
CA ALA A 329 23.66 30.06 1.35
C ALA A 329 22.21 29.67 1.66
N HIS A 330 21.57 30.30 2.64
CA HIS A 330 20.15 30.10 2.95
C HIS A 330 19.26 30.38 1.73
N ILE A 331 19.51 31.47 1.00
CA ILE A 331 18.74 31.82 -0.20
C ILE A 331 18.97 30.78 -1.30
N LEU A 332 20.23 30.51 -1.64
CA LEU A 332 20.59 29.60 -2.74
C LEU A 332 20.07 28.18 -2.50
N LEU A 333 20.18 27.66 -1.28
CA LEU A 333 19.65 26.34 -0.92
C LEU A 333 18.12 26.28 -1.03
N ASN A 334 17.39 27.31 -0.56
CA ASN A 334 15.93 27.35 -0.70
C ASN A 334 15.48 27.49 -2.15
N VAL A 335 16.12 28.36 -2.94
CA VAL A 335 15.81 28.53 -4.37
C VAL A 335 16.06 27.22 -5.12
N SER A 336 17.15 26.53 -4.80
CA SER A 336 17.48 25.23 -5.38
C SER A 336 16.46 24.16 -4.97
N ALA A 337 16.04 24.13 -3.71
CA ALA A 337 15.01 23.21 -3.22
C ALA A 337 13.66 23.43 -3.93
N VAL A 338 13.24 24.69 -4.09
CA VAL A 338 11.99 25.05 -4.79
C VAL A 338 12.05 24.64 -6.25
N ALA A 339 13.15 24.96 -6.95
CA ALA A 339 13.33 24.59 -8.36
C ALA A 339 13.32 23.07 -8.54
N LEU A 340 14.01 22.34 -7.67
CA LEU A 340 14.06 20.88 -7.70
C LEU A 340 12.69 20.26 -7.41
N ALA A 341 11.97 20.77 -6.41
CA ALA A 341 10.64 20.30 -6.05
C ALA A 341 9.62 20.56 -7.18
N ALA A 342 9.69 21.72 -7.83
CA ALA A 342 8.84 22.05 -8.97
C ALA A 342 9.12 21.12 -10.17
N ALA A 343 10.39 20.90 -10.50
CA ALA A 343 10.79 19.98 -11.57
C ALA A 343 10.37 18.53 -11.25
N ALA A 344 10.55 18.11 -9.99
CA ALA A 344 10.14 16.79 -9.53
C ALA A 344 8.63 16.60 -9.62
N PHE A 345 7.83 17.62 -9.27
CA PHE A 345 6.38 17.58 -9.35
C PHE A 345 5.87 17.49 -10.80
N ALA A 346 6.54 18.17 -11.73
CA ALA A 346 6.19 18.15 -13.15
C ALA A 346 6.48 16.80 -13.84
N LEU A 347 7.38 15.98 -13.31
CA LEU A 347 7.79 14.70 -13.92
C LEU A 347 6.61 13.73 -14.12
N PRO A 348 5.84 13.34 -13.08
CA PRO A 348 4.67 12.49 -13.27
C PRO A 348 3.63 13.11 -14.20
N LEU A 349 3.38 14.42 -14.11
CA LEU A 349 2.38 15.11 -14.95
C LEU A 349 2.72 15.11 -16.44
N THR A 350 4.01 15.06 -16.77
CA THR A 350 4.47 15.12 -18.16
C THR A 350 4.73 13.74 -18.76
N ARG A 351 5.06 12.74 -17.93
CA ARG A 351 5.53 11.41 -18.36
C ARG A 351 4.66 10.23 -17.90
N ALA A 352 3.66 10.45 -17.05
CA ALA A 352 2.69 9.45 -16.59
C ALA A 352 1.28 10.06 -16.64
N ARG A 353 0.80 10.33 -17.87
CA ARG A 353 -0.40 11.16 -18.13
C ARG A 353 -1.72 10.51 -17.71
N ASP A 354 -1.71 9.21 -17.46
CA ASP A 354 -2.92 8.43 -17.18
C ASP A 354 -3.23 8.32 -15.68
N VAL A 355 -2.31 8.76 -14.81
CA VAL A 355 -2.51 8.77 -13.35
C VAL A 355 -3.19 10.07 -12.91
N ARG A 356 -4.48 10.01 -12.58
CA ARG A 356 -5.21 11.16 -12.03
C ARG A 356 -4.77 11.48 -10.61
N TYR A 357 -4.50 12.76 -10.36
CA TYR A 357 -3.96 13.27 -9.10
C TYR A 357 -4.80 12.94 -7.85
N SER A 358 -6.13 12.92 -8.00
CA SER A 358 -7.10 12.58 -6.95
C SER A 358 -7.07 11.11 -6.56
N GLU A 359 -6.51 10.26 -7.41
CA GLU A 359 -6.48 8.80 -7.26
C GLU A 359 -5.18 8.31 -6.62
N VAL A 360 -4.22 9.21 -6.38
CA VAL A 360 -2.96 8.88 -5.68
C VAL A 360 -3.27 8.49 -4.22
N PRO A 361 -2.88 7.28 -3.76
CA PRO A 361 -3.20 6.76 -2.44
C PRO A 361 -2.73 7.63 -1.26
N TYR A 362 -3.34 7.40 -0.09
CA TYR A 362 -2.95 7.99 1.20
C TYR A 362 -2.97 9.52 1.26
N GLY A 363 -3.57 10.19 0.28
CA GLY A 363 -3.57 11.65 0.19
C GLY A 363 -2.21 12.25 -0.15
N HIS A 364 -1.20 11.46 -0.53
CA HIS A 364 0.13 11.92 -0.94
C HIS A 364 0.05 12.93 -2.09
N GLY A 365 -0.84 12.65 -3.06
CA GLY A 365 -1.28 13.62 -4.04
C GLY A 365 -1.75 14.89 -3.35
N ARG A 366 -2.96 14.93 -2.79
CA ARG A 366 -3.56 16.18 -2.25
C ARG A 366 -2.61 17.00 -1.34
N LEU A 367 -1.86 16.33 -0.47
CA LEU A 367 -0.84 16.97 0.38
C LEU A 367 0.30 17.60 -0.44
N GLY A 368 0.81 16.91 -1.46
CA GLY A 368 1.86 17.40 -2.35
C GLY A 368 1.54 18.72 -3.07
N VAL A 369 0.30 18.92 -3.58
CA VAL A 369 -0.08 20.22 -4.20
C VAL A 369 -0.09 21.29 -3.13
N ALA A 370 -0.69 21.00 -1.96
CA ALA A 370 -0.76 21.97 -0.88
C ALA A 370 0.64 22.43 -0.48
N VAL A 371 1.57 21.48 -0.30
CA VAL A 371 2.98 21.77 -0.02
C VAL A 371 3.61 22.61 -1.13
N LEU A 372 3.42 22.26 -2.40
CA LEU A 372 4.00 22.98 -3.53
C LEU A 372 3.43 24.40 -3.66
N ALA A 373 2.12 24.58 -3.49
CA ALA A 373 1.47 25.88 -3.53
C ALA A 373 1.98 26.79 -2.41
N LEU A 374 2.07 26.27 -1.20
CA LEU A 374 2.65 26.99 -0.05
C LEU A 374 4.13 27.28 -0.26
N LEU A 375 4.88 26.37 -0.90
CA LEU A 375 6.30 26.57 -1.23
C LEU A 375 6.49 27.71 -2.24
N PHE A 376 5.66 27.80 -3.28
CA PHE A 376 5.68 28.94 -4.20
C PHE A 376 5.29 30.24 -3.52
N LEU A 377 4.26 30.22 -2.66
CA LEU A 377 3.89 31.38 -1.86
C LEU A 377 5.07 31.86 -1.00
N GLN A 378 5.74 30.93 -0.31
CA GLN A 378 6.92 31.18 0.51
C GLN A 378 8.12 31.70 -0.30
N ALA A 379 8.22 31.36 -1.59
CA ALA A 379 9.27 31.85 -2.49
C ALA A 379 8.98 33.27 -3.04
N ILE A 380 7.70 33.63 -3.20
CA ILE A 380 7.26 34.98 -3.63
C ILE A 380 7.24 35.95 -2.44
N TYR A 381 6.91 35.47 -1.25
CA TYR A 381 6.74 36.31 -0.06
C TYR A 381 7.94 37.21 0.32
N PRO A 382 9.22 36.79 0.13
CA PRO A 382 10.41 37.62 0.30
C PRO A 382 10.50 38.88 -0.55
N TRP A 383 9.80 38.94 -1.68
CA TRP A 383 9.78 40.12 -2.55
C TRP A 383 8.90 41.24 -1.98
N LEU A 384 8.01 40.90 -1.03
CA LEU A 384 7.15 41.83 -0.30
C LEU A 384 7.77 42.26 1.04
N ARG A 385 9.06 41.99 1.24
CA ARG A 385 9.78 42.21 2.50
C ARG A 385 9.83 43.72 2.86
N PRO A 386 9.25 44.16 3.99
CA PRO A 386 9.36 45.55 4.45
C PRO A 386 10.80 45.91 4.85
N ALA A 387 11.13 47.21 4.78
CA ALA A 387 12.44 47.75 5.12
C ALA A 387 12.92 47.28 6.51
N PRO A 388 14.23 46.99 6.67
CA PRO A 388 14.78 46.41 7.90
C PRO A 388 14.80 47.39 9.08
N SER A 389 14.74 48.69 8.83
CA SER A 389 14.72 49.73 9.86
C SER A 389 13.88 50.92 9.41
N PRO A 390 13.05 51.52 10.28
CA PRO A 390 12.73 51.09 11.65
C PRO A 390 11.85 49.83 11.69
N LEU A 391 11.83 49.11 12.83
CA LEU A 391 11.10 47.83 12.97
C LEU A 391 9.59 48.04 13.12
N THR A 392 8.88 48.13 11.99
CA THR A 392 7.43 48.33 11.96
C THR A 392 6.64 47.09 12.42
N PRO A 393 5.37 47.21 12.88
CA PRO A 393 4.51 46.06 13.14
C PRO A 393 4.35 45.15 11.92
N LEU A 394 4.30 45.74 10.72
CA LEU A 394 4.26 45.02 9.45
C LEU A 394 5.51 44.17 9.22
N ARG A 395 6.70 44.72 9.54
CA ARG A 395 7.98 43.99 9.48
C ARG A 395 7.97 42.77 10.39
N ARG A 396 7.50 42.92 11.63
CA ARG A 396 7.38 41.82 12.60
C ARG A 396 6.39 40.74 12.14
N ALA A 397 5.22 41.15 11.66
CA ALA A 397 4.22 40.21 11.11
C ALA A 397 4.79 39.41 9.93
N TRP A 398 5.52 40.08 9.04
CA TRP A 398 6.18 39.45 7.90
C TRP A 398 7.22 38.40 8.35
N GLU A 399 8.04 38.70 9.36
CA GLU A 399 9.05 37.76 9.88
C GLU A 399 8.41 36.53 10.53
N VAL A 400 7.36 36.73 11.32
CA VAL A 400 6.61 35.63 11.93
C VAL A 400 5.99 34.76 10.85
N LEU A 401 5.27 35.34 9.89
CA LEU A 401 4.62 34.56 8.83
C LEU A 401 5.63 33.79 7.99
N HIS A 402 6.72 34.44 7.56
CA HIS A 402 7.76 33.79 6.76
C HIS A 402 8.41 32.62 7.51
N THR A 403 8.67 32.77 8.82
CA THR A 403 9.31 31.70 9.60
C THR A 403 8.37 30.57 9.95
N THR A 404 7.11 30.85 10.29
CA THR A 404 6.11 29.82 10.61
C THR A 404 5.68 29.05 9.37
N LEU A 405 5.44 29.74 8.25
CA LEU A 405 5.10 29.12 6.97
C LEU A 405 6.23 28.21 6.49
N GLY A 406 7.49 28.67 6.55
CA GLY A 406 8.65 27.85 6.19
C GLY A 406 8.77 26.57 7.01
N ARG A 407 8.49 26.62 8.33
CA ARG A 407 8.48 25.43 9.20
C ARG A 407 7.34 24.48 8.87
N ALA A 408 6.14 25.02 8.63
CA ALA A 408 4.98 24.22 8.26
C ALA A 408 5.22 23.46 6.94
N ILE A 409 5.77 24.14 5.92
CA ILE A 409 6.13 23.53 4.63
C ILE A 409 7.15 22.40 4.82
N LEU A 410 8.15 22.59 5.68
CA LEU A 410 9.13 21.54 5.98
C LEU A 410 8.47 20.30 6.58
N VAL A 411 7.66 20.47 7.63
CA VAL A 411 6.98 19.35 8.29
C VAL A 411 6.06 18.62 7.32
N MET A 412 5.20 19.36 6.61
CA MET A 412 4.28 18.78 5.62
C MET A 412 5.04 18.06 4.49
N GLY A 413 6.14 18.64 4.01
CA GLY A 413 6.99 18.04 2.99
C GLY A 413 7.65 16.75 3.44
N LEU A 414 8.17 16.69 4.67
CA LEU A 414 8.74 15.47 5.26
C LEU A 414 7.69 14.36 5.42
N VAL A 415 6.48 14.71 5.88
CA VAL A 415 5.35 13.76 5.92
C VAL A 415 5.02 13.26 4.52
N ASN A 416 5.00 14.16 3.52
CA ASN A 416 4.69 13.78 2.15
C ASN A 416 5.76 12.85 1.55
N VAL A 417 7.04 13.07 1.85
CA VAL A 417 8.13 12.16 1.46
C VAL A 417 7.93 10.79 2.11
N ALA A 418 7.59 10.71 3.41
CA ALA A 418 7.34 9.44 4.08
C ALA A 418 6.17 8.66 3.44
N LEU A 419 5.07 9.34 3.10
CA LEU A 419 3.96 8.73 2.35
C LEU A 419 4.41 8.23 0.97
N GLY A 420 5.27 8.98 0.28
CA GLY A 420 5.84 8.57 -1.02
C GLY A 420 6.70 7.30 -0.92
N ILE A 421 7.50 7.17 0.14
CA ILE A 421 8.28 5.94 0.40
C ILE A 421 7.36 4.74 0.60
N HIS A 422 6.26 4.93 1.32
CA HIS A 422 5.27 3.88 1.52
C HIS A 422 4.61 3.45 0.20
N ILE A 423 4.26 4.41 -0.67
CA ILE A 423 3.69 4.13 -2.01
C ILE A 423 4.69 3.37 -2.87
N ILE A 424 5.96 3.79 -2.92
CA ILE A 424 6.99 3.08 -3.71
C ILE A 424 7.14 1.62 -3.28
N ASN A 425 7.06 1.34 -1.98
CA ASN A 425 7.13 -0.02 -1.46
C ASN A 425 5.89 -0.85 -1.82
N GLN A 426 4.69 -0.31 -1.56
CA GLN A 426 3.44 -1.05 -1.71
C GLN A 426 3.05 -1.25 -3.17
N VAL A 427 3.23 -0.22 -4.01
CA VAL A 427 2.75 -0.21 -5.40
C VAL A 427 3.81 -0.72 -6.37
N PHE A 428 5.09 -0.40 -6.13
CA PHE A 428 6.17 -0.70 -7.09
C PHE A 428 7.22 -1.69 -6.56
N ASN A 429 7.02 -2.26 -5.37
CA ASN A 429 7.98 -3.13 -4.68
C ASN A 429 9.40 -2.53 -4.61
N GLY A 430 9.48 -1.19 -4.50
CA GLY A 430 10.74 -0.47 -4.49
C GLY A 430 11.44 -0.52 -3.13
N SER A 431 12.76 -0.35 -3.12
CA SER A 431 13.57 -0.46 -1.91
C SER A 431 13.27 0.64 -0.88
N VAL A 432 12.55 0.30 0.18
CA VAL A 432 12.35 1.16 1.36
C VAL A 432 13.69 1.58 1.96
N ARG A 433 14.64 0.64 2.06
CA ARG A 433 15.96 0.89 2.66
C ARG A 433 16.70 2.01 1.94
N PHE A 434 16.67 2.02 0.61
CA PHE A 434 17.32 3.06 -0.18
C PHE A 434 16.75 4.45 0.13
N PHE A 435 15.42 4.61 0.04
CA PHE A 435 14.79 5.91 0.27
C PHE A 435 14.84 6.35 1.74
N ALA A 436 14.65 5.42 2.68
CA ALA A 436 14.78 5.70 4.10
C ALA A 436 16.20 6.16 4.46
N THR A 437 17.23 5.56 3.85
CA THR A 437 18.62 6.00 4.04
C THR A 437 18.85 7.40 3.45
N LEU A 438 18.36 7.63 2.21
CA LEU A 438 18.45 8.93 1.53
C LEU A 438 17.76 10.06 2.31
N ALA A 439 16.69 9.77 3.04
CA ALA A 439 15.97 10.75 3.85
C ALA A 439 16.55 10.90 5.27
N ALA A 440 16.72 9.79 6.00
CA ALA A 440 17.02 9.82 7.43
C ALA A 440 18.47 10.21 7.74
N VAL A 441 19.45 9.73 6.95
CA VAL A 441 20.87 9.99 7.22
C VAL A 441 21.22 11.49 7.10
N PRO A 442 20.81 12.20 6.03
CA PRO A 442 21.06 13.65 5.94
C PRO A 442 20.34 14.44 7.04
N LEU A 443 19.09 14.10 7.35
CA LEU A 443 18.34 14.78 8.42
C LEU A 443 19.02 14.62 9.78
N ALA A 444 19.43 13.40 10.13
CA ALA A 444 20.15 13.13 11.38
C ALA A 444 21.49 13.86 11.42
N SER A 445 22.24 13.87 10.32
CA SER A 445 23.52 14.56 10.20
C SER A 445 23.36 16.08 10.37
N LEU A 446 22.37 16.69 9.70
CA LEU A 446 22.11 18.12 9.79
C LEU A 446 21.59 18.53 11.18
N ALA A 447 20.77 17.69 11.82
CA ALA A 447 20.34 17.90 13.19
C ALA A 447 21.52 17.84 14.18
N LEU A 448 22.44 16.89 14.00
CA LEU A 448 23.66 16.80 14.79
C LEU A 448 24.52 18.07 14.63
N VAL A 449 24.76 18.51 13.39
CA VAL A 449 25.52 19.75 13.14
C VAL A 449 24.81 20.95 13.77
N GLY A 450 23.49 21.04 13.66
CA GLY A 450 22.70 22.08 14.33
C GLY A 450 22.89 22.11 15.85
N SER A 451 22.91 20.94 16.49
CA SER A 451 23.16 20.84 17.93
C SER A 451 24.56 21.29 18.33
N VAL A 452 25.57 21.01 17.50
CA VAL A 452 26.95 21.48 17.70
C VAL A 452 27.02 22.99 17.55
N VAL A 453 26.36 23.57 16.54
CA VAL A 453 26.29 25.03 16.34
C VAL A 453 25.67 25.71 17.55
N ASP A 454 24.58 25.17 18.10
CA ASP A 454 23.94 25.72 19.30
C ASP A 454 24.86 25.69 20.52
N ARG A 455 25.58 24.58 20.70
CA ARG A 455 26.52 24.41 21.79
C ARG A 455 27.69 25.40 21.70
N LEU A 456 28.29 25.55 20.52
CA LEU A 456 29.39 26.49 20.31
C LEU A 456 28.93 27.95 20.44
N SER A 457 27.73 28.26 19.93
CA SER A 457 27.13 29.59 20.05
C SER A 457 26.89 29.96 21.52
N SER A 458 26.35 29.05 22.33
CA SER A 458 26.12 29.31 23.76
C SER A 458 27.42 29.45 24.55
N GLN A 459 28.45 28.64 24.26
CA GLN A 459 29.77 28.77 24.87
C GLN A 459 30.45 30.11 24.53
N SER A 460 30.39 30.53 23.26
CA SER A 460 30.92 31.82 22.82
C SER A 460 30.21 33.00 23.50
N ALA A 461 28.89 32.94 23.62
CA ALA A 461 28.10 33.97 24.31
C ALA A 461 28.45 34.06 25.79
N ALA A 462 28.60 32.92 26.47
CA ALA A 462 29.00 32.87 27.88
C ALA A 462 30.41 33.43 28.11
N ALA A 463 31.36 33.11 27.22
CA ALA A 463 32.72 33.64 27.29
C ALA A 463 32.79 35.15 27.06
N ALA A 464 31.94 35.70 26.19
CA ALA A 464 31.84 37.14 25.96
C ALA A 464 31.19 37.89 27.16
N ALA A 465 30.24 37.25 27.84
CA ALA A 465 29.63 37.80 29.05
C ALA A 465 30.58 37.78 30.26
N SER A 466 31.44 36.76 30.38
CA SER A 466 32.43 36.72 31.46
C SER A 466 33.57 37.71 31.26
N SER A 467 34.04 37.93 30.02
CA SER A 467 35.09 38.91 29.72
C SER A 467 34.63 40.36 29.92
N SER A 468 33.36 40.69 29.68
CA SER A 468 32.80 42.01 29.96
C SER A 468 32.62 42.28 31.46
N SER A 469 32.33 41.25 32.27
CA SER A 469 32.23 41.36 33.73
C SER A 469 33.57 41.51 34.44
N GLY A 470 34.68 41.02 33.84
CA GLY A 470 36.03 41.13 34.40
C GLY A 470 36.70 42.50 34.18
N GLY A 471 36.23 43.29 33.21
CA GLY A 471 36.77 44.63 32.90
C GLY A 471 36.29 45.74 33.84
N ALA A 472 35.21 45.52 34.61
CA ALA A 472 34.64 46.52 35.51
C ALA A 472 35.26 46.53 36.92
N ALA A 473 36.19 45.61 37.23
CA ALA A 473 36.78 45.50 38.57
C ALA A 473 37.97 46.45 38.84
N HIS A 474 38.32 47.36 37.93
CA HIS A 474 39.49 48.26 38.09
C HIS A 474 39.21 49.77 37.97
N ALA A 475 37.96 50.20 38.05
CA ALA A 475 37.62 51.63 38.18
C ALA A 475 36.59 51.82 39.30
N ASN A 476 37.09 51.95 40.54
CA ASN A 476 36.29 52.39 41.68
C ASN A 476 36.71 53.82 42.05
N GLY A 477 35.75 54.75 42.03
CA GLY A 477 35.94 56.12 42.49
C GLY A 477 34.89 57.09 41.96
N GLY A 478 33.66 57.02 42.46
CA GLY A 478 32.66 58.07 42.22
C GLY A 478 31.23 57.62 42.46
N SER A 479 30.66 58.08 43.58
CA SER A 479 29.26 57.97 43.98
C SER A 479 28.27 58.46 42.92
N ASP A 480 27.20 57.70 42.65
CA ASP A 480 25.84 58.27 42.69
C ASP A 480 24.77 57.19 42.81
N MET A 481 23.70 57.51 43.55
CA MET A 481 22.48 56.71 43.69
C MET A 481 21.57 56.91 42.48
N GLY A 482 20.93 55.84 41.98
CA GLY A 482 19.87 55.99 40.98
C GLY A 482 19.29 54.69 40.47
N ALA A 483 18.13 54.34 41.04
CA ALA A 483 16.99 53.60 40.46
C ALA A 483 17.23 52.46 39.45
N ASP A 484 16.86 51.27 39.93
CA ASP A 484 16.20 50.15 39.25
C ASP A 484 15.36 50.55 38.02
N GLU A 485 15.65 49.98 36.83
CA GLU A 485 14.66 49.61 35.81
C GLU A 485 15.30 48.83 34.62
N ASP A 486 14.66 47.71 34.29
CA ASP A 486 14.61 47.02 32.99
C ASP A 486 15.88 46.60 32.22
N VAL A 487 16.25 45.32 32.35
CA VAL A 487 16.94 44.57 31.29
C VAL A 487 16.36 43.16 31.13
N LYS A 488 15.25 43.07 30.40
CA LYS A 488 14.88 41.87 29.61
C LYS A 488 14.52 42.30 28.20
N GLY A 489 15.45 42.11 27.28
CA GLY A 489 15.12 42.02 25.86
C GLY A 489 16.00 42.83 24.94
N VAL A 490 17.23 42.38 24.68
CA VAL A 490 17.93 42.71 23.43
C VAL A 490 18.83 41.54 23.04
N PHE A 491 18.36 40.66 22.17
CA PHE A 491 19.20 39.95 21.20
C PHE A 491 18.36 39.64 19.96
N VAL A 492 18.19 40.66 19.11
CA VAL A 492 17.87 40.50 17.69
C VAL A 492 18.71 41.51 16.92
N GLN A 493 19.74 41.02 16.21
CA GLN A 493 20.23 41.58 14.96
C GLN A 493 20.58 40.43 14.01
#